data_AF-A0A960MP71-F1
#
_entry.id   AF-A0A960MP71-F1
#
_cell.length_a   1.000
_cell.length_b   1.000
_cell.length_c   1.000
_cell.angle_alpha   90.00
_cell.angle_beta   90.00
_cell.angle_gamma   90.00
#
_symmetry.space_group_name_H-M   'P 1'
#
loop_
_entity.id
_entity.type
_entity.pdbx_description
1 polymer ?
#
loop_
_entity_poly.entity_id
_entity_poly.type
_entity_poly.pdbx_seq_one_letter_code
_entity_poly.pdbx_strand_id
1 'polypeptide(L)'
;DPLCIAPIHLNRSNAEGVKDGDADTGKNQVLSFLGYKEGLNKAAEKGHLPLGRFREIAYQKIAEECEMLTASEQTEGHAFNCTAKLSDLIKVYPHYLVLCAENNLPLIAAKTKVSLSLTVDPKEALKAYHEYFHLAQQTPSPLHPLLADALLRKDESALQKQIKTAINDQYLSLIFSSPKEYDPHVIFHTWAPVLRKVFRPLMEMIS
;
A
#
# COMPACT_ATOMS: atom_id res chain seq x y z
N ASP A 1 14.48 17.78 4.24
CA ASP A 1 14.39 16.41 4.79
C ASP A 1 12.95 15.94 4.90
N PRO A 2 12.45 15.15 3.94
CA PRO A 2 11.18 14.47 4.11
C PRO A 2 11.41 13.22 4.96
N LEU A 3 10.68 13.16 6.08
CA LEU A 3 10.62 12.05 7.02
C LEU A 3 10.37 10.73 6.28
N CYS A 4 11.42 9.91 6.16
CA CYS A 4 11.27 8.48 5.94
C CYS A 4 10.50 7.93 7.14
N ILE A 5 9.22 7.64 6.95
CA ILE A 5 8.50 6.76 7.87
C ILE A 5 9.06 5.37 7.59
N ALA A 6 10.07 4.99 8.38
CA ALA A 6 10.52 3.62 8.42
C ALA A 6 9.31 2.74 8.79
N PRO A 7 9.09 1.60 8.12
CA PRO A 7 8.14 0.63 8.62
C PRO A 7 8.56 0.26 10.04
N ILE A 8 7.63 0.31 10.98
CA ILE A 8 7.84 -0.22 12.33
C ILE A 8 8.00 -1.73 12.16
N HIS A 9 9.24 -2.19 12.02
CA HIS A 9 9.57 -3.58 12.27
C HIS A 9 9.36 -3.81 13.76
N LEU A 10 8.21 -4.40 14.10
CA LEU A 10 7.98 -4.97 15.43
C LEU A 10 9.00 -6.11 15.62
N ASN A 11 10.13 -5.78 16.24
CA ASN A 11 11.11 -6.76 16.67
C ASN A 11 10.42 -7.78 17.58
N ARG A 12 10.45 -9.04 17.16
CA ARG A 12 10.29 -10.21 18.04
C ARG A 12 11.57 -10.35 18.87
N SER A 13 11.40 -10.72 20.15
CA SER A 13 12.42 -11.04 21.19
C SER A 13 13.09 -9.80 21.83
N ASN A 14 13.31 -9.70 23.15
CA ASN A 14 13.53 -10.70 24.20
C ASN A 14 12.67 -10.48 25.45
N ALA A 15 12.22 -11.60 26.02
CA ALA A 15 11.89 -11.71 27.44
C ALA A 15 13.16 -12.11 28.18
N GLU A 16 13.50 -11.40 29.26
CA GLU A 16 14.21 -12.00 30.39
C GLU A 16 13.69 -11.37 31.69
N GLY A 17 13.31 -12.23 32.63
CA GLY A 17 13.14 -11.90 34.04
C GLY A 17 11.70 -11.82 34.55
N VAL A 18 11.13 -12.96 34.93
CA VAL A 18 10.69 -13.30 36.31
C VAL A 18 9.68 -14.47 36.25
N LYS A 19 9.97 -15.45 37.10
CA LYS A 19 9.27 -16.73 37.27
C LYS A 19 7.93 -16.55 37.99
N ASP A 20 6.91 -17.28 37.56
CA ASP A 20 6.26 -18.38 38.29
C ASP A 20 4.80 -18.57 37.84
N GLY A 21 4.47 -19.82 37.51
CA GLY A 21 3.15 -20.48 37.51
C GLY A 21 1.91 -19.69 37.04
N ASP A 22 1.50 -19.90 35.79
CA ASP A 22 0.34 -20.74 35.48
C ASP A 22 0.15 -20.85 33.96
N ALA A 23 -0.25 -22.04 33.51
CA ALA A 23 -0.54 -22.30 32.12
C ALA A 23 -1.91 -21.72 31.76
N ASP A 24 -1.97 -20.64 30.97
CA ASP A 24 -3.07 -20.48 30.03
C ASP A 24 -2.72 -19.54 28.86
N THR A 25 -2.92 -20.08 27.66
CA THR A 25 -3.06 -19.45 26.35
C THR A 25 -2.28 -18.14 26.08
N GLY A 26 -1.24 -18.29 25.25
CA GLY A 26 -0.61 -17.20 24.49
C GLY A 26 -1.65 -16.46 23.65
N LYS A 27 -2.26 -15.44 24.24
CA LYS A 27 -3.08 -14.47 23.55
C LYS A 27 -2.14 -13.60 22.73
N ASN A 28 -2.11 -13.87 21.42
CA ASN A 28 -2.01 -12.80 20.44
C ASN A 28 -3.01 -11.72 20.89
N GLN A 29 -2.52 -10.67 21.55
CA GLN A 29 -3.33 -9.50 21.83
C GLN A 29 -3.57 -8.83 20.50
N VAL A 30 -4.63 -9.30 19.83
CA VAL A 30 -5.42 -8.53 18.89
C VAL A 30 -5.64 -7.17 19.55
N LEU A 31 -5.18 -6.11 18.89
CA LEU A 31 -5.44 -4.73 19.29
C LEU A 31 -6.94 -4.47 19.17
N SER A 32 -7.71 -4.92 20.16
CA SER A 32 -9.09 -4.51 20.29
C SER A 32 -9.13 -3.00 20.55
N PHE A 33 -10.21 -2.33 20.14
CA PHE A 33 -10.42 -0.89 20.37
C PHE A 33 -10.23 -0.47 21.85
N LEU A 34 -10.44 -1.40 22.79
CA LEU A 34 -10.17 -1.21 24.21
C LEU A 34 -8.65 -1.19 24.53
N GLY A 35 -7.86 -2.03 23.88
CA GLY A 35 -6.40 -2.12 24.07
C GLY A 35 -5.63 -0.88 23.58
N TYR A 36 -6.09 -0.20 22.52
CA TYR A 36 -5.41 1.01 22.02
C TYR A 36 -5.59 2.21 22.95
N LYS A 37 -6.80 2.40 23.53
CA LYS A 37 -7.06 3.48 24.49
C LYS A 37 -6.21 3.32 25.74
N GLU A 38 -6.07 2.09 26.24
CA GLU A 38 -5.16 1.77 27.35
C GLU A 38 -3.70 2.00 26.99
N GLY A 39 -3.27 1.62 25.77
CA GLY A 39 -1.92 1.87 25.27
C GLY A 39 -1.58 3.36 25.18
N LEU A 40 -2.52 4.18 24.70
CA LEU A 40 -2.35 5.64 24.64
C LEU A 40 -2.37 6.31 26.00
N ASN A 41 -3.19 5.83 26.93
CA ASN A 41 -3.17 6.34 28.31
C ASN A 41 -1.83 6.03 28.98
N LYS A 42 -1.29 4.81 28.82
CA LYS A 42 0.05 4.46 29.30
C LYS A 42 1.16 5.28 28.63
N ALA A 43 1.05 5.57 27.33
CA ALA A 43 2.01 6.43 26.63
C ALA A 43 1.93 7.90 27.08
N ALA A 44 0.72 8.38 27.40
CA ALA A 44 0.50 9.71 27.96
C ALA A 44 1.08 9.85 29.38
N GLU A 45 0.86 8.85 30.23
CA GLU A 45 1.42 8.78 31.59
C GLU A 45 2.95 8.79 31.59
N LYS A 46 3.57 8.20 30.56
CA LYS A 46 5.02 8.19 30.35
C LYS A 46 5.56 9.44 29.64
N GLY A 47 4.71 10.39 29.26
CA GLY A 47 5.12 11.61 28.56
C GLY A 47 5.61 11.39 27.13
N HIS A 48 5.29 10.24 26.51
CA HIS A 48 5.67 9.93 25.12
C HIS A 48 4.74 10.51 24.07
N LEU A 49 3.60 11.08 24.49
CA LEU A 49 2.67 11.77 23.59
C LEU A 49 2.95 13.28 23.59
N PRO A 50 2.84 13.93 22.42
CA PRO A 50 2.96 15.37 22.32
C PRO A 50 1.86 16.07 23.14
N LEU A 51 2.11 17.28 23.62
CA LEU A 51 1.20 18.03 24.50
C LEU A 51 0.13 18.80 23.71
N GLY A 52 -0.97 19.11 24.40
CA GLY A 52 -2.04 19.98 23.87
C GLY A 52 -2.65 19.47 22.56
N ARG A 53 -2.82 20.36 21.59
CA ARG A 53 -3.50 20.08 20.31
C ARG A 53 -2.83 18.99 19.47
N PHE A 54 -1.51 18.80 19.59
CA PHE A 54 -0.81 17.72 18.91
C PHE A 54 -1.14 16.35 19.48
N ARG A 55 -1.48 16.28 20.78
CA ARG A 55 -2.01 15.07 21.41
C ARG A 55 -3.31 14.66 20.72
N GLU A 56 -4.26 15.58 20.61
CA GLU A 56 -5.57 15.32 20.02
C GLU A 56 -5.47 14.80 18.58
N ILE A 57 -4.58 15.40 17.77
CA ILE A 57 -4.31 14.95 16.40
C ILE A 57 -3.73 13.53 16.36
N ALA A 58 -2.82 13.20 17.29
CA ALA A 58 -2.25 11.85 17.38
C ALA A 58 -3.32 10.82 17.78
N TYR A 59 -4.19 11.15 18.73
CA TYR A 59 -5.32 10.30 19.11
C TYR A 59 -6.29 10.10 17.96
N GLN A 60 -6.63 11.15 17.21
CA GLN A 60 -7.52 11.06 16.05
C GLN A 60 -6.94 10.13 14.97
N LYS A 61 -5.67 10.30 14.61
CA LYS A 61 -5.02 9.43 13.61
C LYS A 61 -5.00 7.96 14.03
N ILE A 62 -4.70 7.69 15.31
CA ILE A 62 -4.65 6.32 15.81
C ILE A 62 -6.06 5.73 15.92
N ALA A 63 -7.06 6.53 16.32
CA ALA A 63 -8.45 6.11 16.31
C ALA A 63 -8.94 5.76 14.89
N GLU A 64 -8.61 6.59 13.90
CA GLU A 64 -8.88 6.31 12.49
C GLU A 64 -8.21 5.00 12.02
N GLU A 65 -6.94 4.78 12.37
CA GLU A 65 -6.25 3.51 12.06
C GLU A 65 -6.88 2.30 12.76
N CYS A 66 -7.28 2.42 14.03
CA CYS A 66 -7.96 1.35 14.76
C CYS A 66 -9.35 1.05 14.21
N GLU A 67 -10.13 2.06 13.82
CA GLU A 67 -11.43 1.85 13.17
C GLU A 67 -11.27 1.09 11.84
N MET A 68 -10.21 1.37 11.08
CA MET A 68 -9.91 0.63 9.86
C MET A 68 -9.55 -0.85 10.12
N LEU A 69 -8.81 -1.14 11.20
CA LEU A 69 -8.50 -2.51 11.61
C LEU A 69 -9.75 -3.27 12.11
N THR A 70 -10.64 -2.61 12.87
CA THR A 70 -11.89 -3.24 13.29
C THR A 70 -12.86 -3.49 12.13
N ALA A 71 -12.82 -2.65 11.07
CA ALA A 71 -13.58 -2.90 9.86
C ALA A 71 -13.06 -4.14 9.10
N SER A 72 -11.76 -4.44 9.20
CA SER A 72 -11.17 -5.67 8.63
C SER A 72 -11.50 -6.92 9.45
N GLU A 73 -11.88 -6.79 10.73
CA GLU A 73 -12.35 -7.93 11.53
C GLU A 73 -13.79 -8.33 11.17
N GLN A 74 -14.58 -7.39 10.63
CA GLN A 74 -15.96 -7.65 10.17
C GLN A 74 -16.06 -8.03 8.69
N THR A 75 -14.99 -7.84 7.91
CA THR A 75 -14.93 -8.18 6.49
C THR A 75 -13.86 -9.23 6.28
N GLU A 76 -14.22 -10.42 5.80
CA GLU A 76 -13.28 -11.52 5.53
C GLU A 76 -12.27 -11.12 4.42
N GLY A 77 -11.24 -10.34 4.75
CA GLY A 77 -10.34 -9.73 3.75
C GLY A 77 -9.12 -9.03 4.35
N HIS A 78 -8.16 -8.70 3.49
CA HIS A 78 -6.96 -7.95 3.86
C HIS A 78 -7.18 -6.44 3.68
N ALA A 79 -7.20 -5.70 4.79
CA ALA A 79 -7.41 -4.26 4.75
C ALA A 79 -6.13 -3.47 4.45
N PHE A 80 -6.26 -2.52 3.52
CA PHE A 80 -5.21 -1.60 3.13
C PHE A 80 -5.70 -0.16 3.30
N ASN A 81 -4.80 0.72 3.77
CA ASN A 81 -5.06 2.15 3.92
C ASN A 81 -5.05 2.88 2.56
N CYS A 82 -5.97 2.49 1.67
CA CYS A 82 -6.10 2.99 0.31
C CYS A 82 -7.56 3.31 -0.03
N THR A 83 -7.77 4.12 -1.07
CA THR A 83 -9.08 4.24 -1.74
C THR A 83 -9.21 3.19 -2.84
N ALA A 84 -10.44 2.90 -3.29
CA ALA A 84 -10.70 2.05 -4.46
C ALA A 84 -10.31 2.72 -5.81
N LYS A 85 -9.37 3.67 -5.80
CA LYS A 85 -8.86 4.34 -7.01
C LYS A 85 -7.57 3.66 -7.46
N LEU A 86 -7.40 3.54 -8.77
CA LEU A 86 -6.22 2.92 -9.40
C LEU A 86 -4.89 3.46 -8.87
N SER A 87 -4.78 4.78 -8.68
CA SER A 87 -3.57 5.44 -8.18
C SER A 87 -3.14 4.98 -6.79
N ASP A 88 -4.09 4.60 -5.92
CA ASP A 88 -3.77 4.07 -4.60
C ASP A 88 -3.60 2.55 -4.64
N LEU A 89 -4.43 1.86 -5.42
CA LEU A 89 -4.39 0.40 -5.51
C LEU A 89 -3.06 -0.11 -6.07
N ILE A 90 -2.44 0.57 -7.04
CA ILE A 90 -1.13 0.19 -7.57
C ILE A 90 -0.04 0.16 -6.50
N LYS A 91 -0.14 1.02 -5.47
CA LYS A 91 0.84 1.09 -4.38
C LYS A 91 0.78 -0.15 -3.48
N VAL A 92 -0.41 -0.70 -3.30
CA VAL A 92 -0.67 -1.82 -2.39
C VAL A 92 -0.76 -3.16 -3.12
N TYR A 93 -0.95 -3.14 -4.45
CA TYR A 93 -1.13 -4.34 -5.27
C TYR A 93 -0.04 -5.41 -5.08
N PRO A 94 1.26 -5.09 -5.03
CA PRO A 94 2.29 -6.11 -4.84
C PRO A 94 2.15 -6.84 -3.50
N HIS A 95 1.86 -6.09 -2.43
CA HIS A 95 1.64 -6.63 -1.10
C HIS A 95 0.36 -7.49 -1.06
N TYR A 96 -0.70 -7.01 -1.71
CA TYR A 96 -1.95 -7.75 -1.82
C TYR A 96 -1.77 -9.07 -2.56
N LEU A 97 -1.03 -9.12 -3.68
CA LEU A 97 -0.78 -10.35 -4.42
C LEU A 97 -0.10 -11.43 -3.58
N VAL A 98 0.85 -11.04 -2.72
CA VAL A 98 1.52 -11.96 -1.79
C VAL A 98 0.51 -12.57 -0.81
N LEU A 99 -0.28 -11.74 -0.13
CA LEU A 99 -1.27 -12.20 0.85
C LEU A 99 -2.40 -13.03 0.21
N CYS A 100 -2.86 -12.61 -0.97
CA CYS A 100 -3.93 -13.28 -1.70
C CYS A 100 -3.48 -14.64 -2.25
N ALA A 101 -2.21 -14.81 -2.63
CA ALA A 101 -1.66 -16.09 -3.07
C ALA A 101 -1.64 -17.18 -1.98
N GLU A 102 -1.67 -16.78 -0.71
CA GLU A 102 -1.71 -17.69 0.44
C GLU A 102 -3.14 -18.07 0.82
N ASN A 103 -4.04 -17.08 0.91
CA ASN A 103 -5.34 -17.24 1.57
C ASN A 103 -6.55 -16.97 0.65
N ASN A 104 -6.32 -16.51 -0.58
CA ASN A 104 -7.34 -16.16 -1.58
C ASN A 104 -8.42 -15.18 -1.06
N LEU A 105 -8.04 -14.31 -0.13
CA LEU A 105 -8.92 -13.32 0.47
C LEU A 105 -8.93 -12.01 -0.35
N PRO A 106 -10.07 -11.28 -0.34
CA PRO A 106 -10.20 -10.00 -1.04
C PRO A 106 -9.37 -8.89 -0.41
N LEU A 107 -9.10 -7.85 -1.21
CA LEU A 107 -8.56 -6.57 -0.75
C LEU A 107 -9.69 -5.69 -0.22
N ILE A 108 -9.53 -5.16 0.99
CA ILE A 108 -10.44 -4.16 1.56
C ILE A 108 -9.78 -2.77 1.47
N ALA A 109 -10.31 -1.91 0.61
CA ALA A 109 -9.88 -0.51 0.51
C ALA A 109 -10.47 0.30 1.66
N ALA A 110 -9.75 0.38 2.79
CA ALA A 110 -10.29 0.82 4.07
C ALA A 110 -10.89 2.23 4.05
N LYS A 111 -10.33 3.17 3.26
CA LYS A 111 -10.83 4.54 3.16
C LYS A 111 -12.19 4.64 2.47
N THR A 112 -12.49 3.70 1.58
CA THR A 112 -13.76 3.64 0.83
C THR A 112 -14.66 2.50 1.27
N LYS A 113 -14.18 1.62 2.15
CA LYS A 113 -14.87 0.40 2.63
C LYS A 113 -15.36 -0.50 1.48
N VAL A 114 -14.57 -0.58 0.41
CA VAL A 114 -14.87 -1.40 -0.77
C VAL A 114 -14.04 -2.68 -0.71
N SER A 115 -14.68 -3.83 -0.93
CA SER A 115 -14.04 -5.13 -1.08
C SER A 115 -13.80 -5.44 -2.55
N LEU A 116 -12.59 -5.84 -2.92
CA LEU A 116 -12.16 -6.10 -4.29
C LEU A 116 -11.49 -7.47 -4.37
N SER A 117 -11.99 -8.35 -5.23
CA SER A 117 -11.47 -9.72 -5.42
C SER A 117 -10.84 -9.88 -6.79
N LEU A 118 -9.74 -10.66 -6.86
CA LEU A 118 -9.15 -11.02 -8.16
C LEU A 118 -10.10 -11.91 -8.96
N THR A 119 -10.12 -11.69 -10.27
CA THR A 119 -10.86 -12.50 -11.26
C THR A 119 -10.05 -13.69 -11.80
N VAL A 120 -8.76 -13.75 -11.45
CA VAL A 120 -7.78 -14.75 -11.92
C VAL A 120 -7.11 -15.44 -10.74
N ASP A 121 -6.38 -16.53 -10.99
CA ASP A 121 -5.56 -17.19 -9.98
C ASP A 121 -4.52 -16.21 -9.38
N PRO A 122 -4.54 -15.95 -8.06
CA PRO A 122 -3.59 -15.06 -7.41
C PRO A 122 -2.12 -15.44 -7.65
N LYS A 123 -1.82 -16.75 -7.78
CA LYS A 123 -0.45 -17.22 -8.04
C LYS A 123 0.01 -16.87 -9.45
N GLU A 124 -0.89 -16.94 -10.43
CA GLU A 124 -0.60 -16.51 -11.80
C GLU A 124 -0.37 -14.99 -11.86
N ALA A 125 -1.21 -14.21 -11.19
CA ALA A 125 -1.06 -12.76 -11.11
C ALA A 125 0.26 -12.36 -10.40
N LEU A 126 0.61 -13.03 -9.31
CA LEU A 126 1.88 -12.83 -8.59
C LEU A 126 3.08 -13.17 -9.47
N LYS A 127 3.03 -14.29 -10.22
CA LYS A 127 4.09 -14.66 -11.17
C LYS A 127 4.28 -13.60 -12.25
N ALA A 128 3.20 -13.12 -12.87
CA ALA A 128 3.27 -12.06 -13.88
C ALA A 128 3.86 -10.75 -13.30
N TYR A 129 3.51 -10.40 -12.06
CA TYR A 129 4.10 -9.26 -11.36
C TYR A 129 5.60 -9.45 -11.11
N HIS A 130 6.04 -10.65 -10.70
CA HIS A 130 7.46 -10.96 -10.52
C HIS A 130 8.26 -10.84 -11.82
N GLU A 131 7.72 -11.33 -12.94
CA GLU A 131 8.35 -11.17 -14.26
C GLU A 131 8.50 -9.69 -14.63
N TYR A 132 7.46 -8.89 -14.40
CA TYR A 132 7.52 -7.43 -14.56
C TYR A 132 8.56 -6.78 -13.65
N PHE A 133 8.63 -7.18 -12.38
CA PHE A 133 9.58 -6.63 -11.42
C PHE A 133 11.03 -6.87 -11.87
N HIS A 134 11.35 -8.08 -12.35
CA HIS A 134 12.67 -8.37 -12.90
C HIS A 134 12.99 -7.55 -14.15
N LEU A 135 12.03 -7.35 -15.04
CA LEU A 135 12.20 -6.44 -16.18
C LEU A 135 12.47 -5.01 -15.71
N ALA A 136 11.73 -4.54 -14.70
CA ALA A 136 11.88 -3.19 -14.14
C ALA A 136 13.24 -2.93 -13.46
N GLN A 137 13.94 -3.98 -13.04
CA GLN A 137 15.31 -3.90 -12.52
C GLN A 137 16.34 -3.64 -13.63
N GLN A 138 16.08 -4.10 -14.85
CA GLN A 138 16.98 -3.95 -16.00
C GLN A 138 16.70 -2.67 -16.77
N THR A 139 15.42 -2.37 -16.96
CA THR A 139 14.93 -1.16 -17.63
C THR A 139 13.98 -0.47 -16.66
N PRO A 140 14.25 0.76 -16.19
CA PRO A 140 13.40 1.42 -15.21
C PRO A 140 11.95 1.54 -15.70
N SER A 141 11.01 1.13 -14.85
CA SER A 141 9.58 1.22 -15.17
C SER A 141 9.07 2.66 -15.01
N PRO A 142 8.27 3.17 -15.97
CA PRO A 142 7.63 4.48 -15.88
C PRO A 142 6.39 4.47 -14.97
N LEU A 143 6.04 3.32 -14.39
CA LEU A 143 4.81 3.17 -13.63
C LEU A 143 4.87 3.99 -12.33
N HIS A 144 4.17 5.11 -12.34
CA HIS A 144 3.97 5.98 -11.18
C HIS A 144 2.47 6.21 -10.98
N PRO A 145 1.96 6.36 -9.74
CA PRO A 145 0.53 6.61 -9.47
C PRO A 145 -0.09 7.74 -10.29
N LEU A 146 0.68 8.79 -10.62
CA LEU A 146 0.22 9.92 -11.43
C LEU A 146 0.09 9.59 -12.93
N LEU A 147 0.85 8.61 -13.43
CA LEU A 147 0.88 8.19 -14.84
C LEU A 147 0.10 6.89 -15.08
N ALA A 148 -0.26 6.19 -14.02
CA ALA A 148 -0.90 4.89 -14.03
C ALA A 148 -2.12 4.82 -14.95
N ASP A 149 -3.02 5.80 -14.82
CA ASP A 149 -4.24 5.83 -15.62
C ASP A 149 -3.94 5.99 -17.11
N ALA A 150 -2.95 6.82 -17.48
CA ALA A 150 -2.55 6.96 -18.88
C ALA A 150 -1.92 5.68 -19.44
N LEU A 151 -0.99 5.07 -18.71
CA LEU A 151 -0.30 3.85 -19.15
C LEU A 151 -1.24 2.65 -19.24
N LEU A 152 -2.12 2.49 -18.25
CA LEU A 152 -2.95 1.30 -18.11
C LEU A 152 -4.28 1.37 -18.88
N ARG A 153 -4.90 2.55 -18.98
CA ARG A 153 -6.27 2.68 -19.50
C ARG A 153 -6.45 3.58 -20.71
N LYS A 154 -5.56 4.56 -20.91
CA LYS A 154 -5.73 5.58 -21.97
C LYS A 154 -4.73 5.39 -23.11
N ASP A 155 -4.51 6.43 -23.88
CA ASP A 155 -3.60 6.45 -25.03
C ASP A 155 -2.32 7.24 -24.73
N GLU A 156 -1.41 7.24 -25.71
CA GLU A 156 -0.16 7.97 -25.64
C GLU A 156 -0.38 9.48 -25.44
N SER A 157 -1.40 10.06 -26.07
CA SER A 157 -1.74 11.48 -25.93
C SER A 157 -2.06 11.84 -24.48
N ALA A 158 -2.80 10.98 -23.77
CA ALA A 158 -3.06 11.15 -22.34
C ALA A 158 -1.76 11.10 -21.51
N LEU A 159 -0.83 10.19 -21.84
CA LEU A 159 0.47 10.10 -21.16
C LEU A 159 1.28 11.37 -21.34
N GLN A 160 1.40 11.88 -22.58
CA GLN A 160 2.12 13.11 -22.87
C GLN A 160 1.56 14.31 -22.08
N LYS A 161 0.23 14.41 -21.96
CA LYS A 161 -0.42 15.46 -21.16
C LYS A 161 -0.10 15.31 -19.67
N GLN A 162 -0.19 14.09 -19.14
CA GLN A 162 0.07 13.84 -17.71
C GLN A 162 1.53 14.10 -17.34
N ILE A 163 2.48 13.72 -18.19
CA ILE A 163 3.90 14.02 -17.98
C ILE A 163 4.12 15.53 -17.86
N LYS A 164 3.54 16.34 -18.76
CA LYS A 164 3.63 17.81 -18.70
C LYS A 164 3.09 18.38 -17.39
N THR A 165 1.99 17.84 -16.88
CA THR A 165 1.43 18.27 -15.58
C THR A 165 2.20 17.75 -14.37
N ALA A 166 2.93 16.64 -14.54
CA ALA A 166 3.63 15.95 -13.48
C ALA A 166 5.09 16.42 -13.30
N ILE A 167 5.57 17.38 -14.09
CA ILE A 167 6.90 18.01 -13.94
C ILE A 167 7.07 18.67 -12.56
N ASN A 168 5.98 18.97 -11.86
CA ASN A 168 6.02 19.47 -10.48
C ASN A 168 6.36 18.38 -9.44
N ASP A 169 6.33 17.10 -9.82
CA ASP A 169 6.76 15.99 -8.97
C ASP A 169 8.28 15.79 -9.08
N GLN A 170 8.96 15.74 -7.93
CA GLN A 170 10.43 15.69 -7.88
C GLN A 170 10.99 14.39 -8.48
N TYR A 171 10.30 13.26 -8.31
CA TYR A 171 10.75 11.99 -8.87
C TYR A 171 10.56 11.95 -10.38
N LEU A 172 9.38 12.38 -10.85
CA LEU A 172 9.09 12.40 -12.29
C LEU A 172 9.92 13.46 -13.03
N SER A 173 10.20 14.61 -12.42
CA SER A 173 11.10 15.60 -13.02
C SER A 173 12.51 15.04 -13.23
N LEU A 174 13.04 14.24 -12.29
CA LEU A 174 14.33 13.56 -12.47
C LEU A 174 14.29 12.56 -13.63
N ILE A 175 13.26 11.72 -13.70
CA ILE A 175 13.11 10.74 -14.79
C ILE A 175 13.00 11.42 -16.15
N PHE A 176 12.15 12.45 -16.26
CA PHE A 176 11.89 13.12 -17.54
C PHE A 176 12.89 14.25 -17.86
N SER A 177 13.90 14.48 -17.02
CA SER A 177 14.96 15.46 -17.28
C SER A 177 15.95 15.02 -18.38
N SER A 178 15.99 13.73 -18.71
CA SER A 178 16.81 13.15 -19.78
C SER A 178 15.98 12.86 -21.03
N PRO A 179 15.84 13.81 -21.98
CA PRO A 179 14.91 13.71 -23.11
C PRO A 179 15.21 12.58 -24.10
N LYS A 180 16.42 12.00 -24.08
CA LYS A 180 16.79 10.88 -24.96
C LYS A 180 16.38 9.51 -24.42
N GLU A 181 16.25 9.36 -23.10
CA GLU A 181 15.97 8.06 -22.45
C GLU A 181 14.48 7.88 -22.13
N TYR A 182 13.73 8.99 -22.06
CA TYR A 182 12.34 9.00 -21.59
C TYR A 182 11.40 9.77 -22.53
N ASP A 183 11.50 9.50 -23.84
CA ASP A 183 10.49 9.92 -24.82
C ASP A 183 9.13 9.27 -24.49
N PRO A 184 8.05 10.04 -24.26
CA PRO A 184 6.72 9.51 -23.99
C PRO A 184 6.24 8.48 -25.01
N HIS A 185 6.59 8.64 -26.28
CA HIS A 185 6.24 7.70 -27.34
C HIS A 185 6.91 6.34 -27.12
N VAL A 186 8.23 6.36 -26.93
CA VAL A 186 9.03 5.15 -26.66
C VAL A 186 8.57 4.48 -25.38
N ILE A 187 8.33 5.25 -24.31
CA ILE A 187 7.83 4.74 -23.03
C ILE A 187 6.50 4.05 -23.22
N PHE A 188 5.54 4.71 -23.88
CA PHE A 188 4.20 4.16 -24.04
C PHE A 188 4.23 2.85 -24.82
N HIS A 189 4.91 2.81 -25.95
CA HIS A 189 4.98 1.60 -26.79
C HIS A 189 5.79 0.47 -26.16
N THR A 190 6.80 0.79 -25.35
CA THR A 190 7.59 -0.22 -24.64
C THR A 190 6.83 -0.80 -23.44
N TRP A 191 6.24 0.07 -22.62
CA TRP A 191 5.72 -0.33 -21.30
C TRP A 191 4.22 -0.57 -21.25
N ALA A 192 3.40 0.17 -22.00
CA ALA A 192 1.95 0.02 -21.90
C ALA A 192 1.48 -1.41 -22.19
N PRO A 193 2.00 -2.15 -23.19
CA PRO A 193 1.60 -3.54 -23.42
C PRO A 193 1.92 -4.45 -22.23
N VAL A 194 3.13 -4.33 -21.67
CA VAL A 194 3.59 -5.14 -20.52
C VAL A 194 2.77 -4.81 -19.28
N LEU A 195 2.64 -3.53 -18.97
CA LEU A 195 1.89 -3.06 -17.80
C LEU A 195 0.41 -3.44 -17.88
N ARG A 196 -0.23 -3.29 -19.05
CA ARG A 196 -1.64 -3.70 -19.24
C ARG A 196 -1.83 -5.19 -19.08
N LYS A 197 -0.86 -6.00 -19.49
CA LYS A 197 -0.90 -7.46 -19.29
C LYS A 197 -0.81 -7.79 -17.80
N VAL A 198 0.16 -7.21 -17.09
CA VAL A 198 0.48 -7.51 -15.69
C VAL A 198 -0.60 -6.99 -14.73
N PHE A 199 -1.10 -5.78 -14.98
CA PHE A 199 -2.10 -5.12 -14.14
C PHE A 199 -3.53 -5.31 -14.66
N ARG A 200 -3.76 -6.17 -15.64
CA ARG A 200 -5.13 -6.51 -16.10
C ARG A 200 -6.04 -6.94 -14.95
N PRO A 201 -5.64 -7.86 -14.06
CA PRO A 201 -6.51 -8.29 -12.97
C PRO A 201 -6.87 -7.12 -12.05
N LEU A 202 -5.90 -6.25 -11.73
CA LEU A 202 -6.16 -5.05 -10.96
C LEU A 202 -7.16 -4.12 -11.64
N MET A 203 -7.09 -3.94 -12.96
CA MET A 203 -8.02 -3.10 -13.71
C MET A 203 -9.43 -3.67 -13.73
N GLU A 204 -9.57 -4.99 -13.84
CA GLU A 204 -10.86 -5.70 -13.81
C GLU A 204 -11.52 -5.60 -12.43
N MET A 205 -10.75 -5.60 -11.33
CA MET A 205 -11.27 -5.43 -9.96
C MET A 205 -12.04 -4.12 -9.77
N ILE A 206 -11.68 -3.07 -10.49
CA ILE A 206 -12.20 -1.70 -10.31
C ILE A 206 -13.02 -1.19 -11.49
N SER A 207 -13.41 -2.08 -12.41
CA SER A 207 -14.30 -1.78 -13.54
C SER A 207 -15.74 -2.09 -13.16
#